data_AF-A0A2H6GU11-F1
#
_entry.id   AF-A0A2H6GU11-F1
#
_cell.length_a   1.000
_cell.length_b   1.000
_cell.length_c   1.000
_cell.angle_alpha   90.00
_cell.angle_beta   90.00
_cell.angle_gamma   90.00
#
_symmetry.space_group_name_H-M   'P 1'
#
loop_
_entity.id
_entity.type
_entity.pdbx_description
1 polymer ?
#
loop_
_entity_poly.entity_id
_entity_poly.type
_entity_poly.pdbx_seq_one_letter_code
_entity_poly.pdbx_strand_id
1 'polypeptide(L)'
;MLILDAVTAGHVAVQTAQRLSETRKKRDTGLLSSKEIKEWAGKCTSCEACLRTCPVDIHISDFMKDAKEGNFASFVDAKELCVGCMRCDYACETGIPITHVMDSAARNYTENYVGNVRMGRGPITDVEIRNVGRPLVFGEIPGIVVFAGCSNVPNSEREIAVMAEEFLKRNFIVVTTGCAAMSLGSYKDEEGKTLYDKYPGEFDAGGLTNLGSCVSNAHALGAAIKVAHIFAKRPLRGNFEEVADYIHNRVGVVAVVWGTYSQKAHAICTGLARWGIPVLYGPSGMGYTRLLVGRKDKPETFKGFDARSGDEVILDMCPDELITIAENMEEAIVKIARNVMRPNDGAKGRVIKISHYMDIHKKYFGTVPDDLHLYIRNEKDIPITMKDEVMAILEKTDWVEKAIPDPTMVERLVRK
;
A
#
# COMPACT_ATOMS: atom_id res chain seq x y z
N MET A 1 -5.24 37.71 8.28
CA MET A 1 -4.11 38.27 7.52
C MET A 1 -3.47 37.16 6.74
N LEU A 2 -3.32 37.32 5.42
CA LEU A 2 -2.62 36.37 4.57
C LEU A 2 -1.17 36.86 4.41
N ILE A 3 -0.18 35.97 4.57
CA ILE A 3 1.26 36.29 4.42
C ILE A 3 1.82 35.37 3.34
N LEU A 4 2.32 35.96 2.25
CA LEU A 4 2.84 35.22 1.09
C LEU A 4 4.36 35.30 0.95
N ASP A 5 5.00 36.28 1.59
CA ASP A 5 6.47 36.37 1.62
C ASP A 5 7.04 35.33 2.58
N ALA A 6 7.93 34.45 2.07
CA ALA A 6 8.43 33.30 2.82
C ALA A 6 9.28 33.71 4.04
N VAL A 7 10.09 34.79 3.92
CA VAL A 7 10.93 35.29 5.01
C VAL A 7 10.06 35.86 6.13
N THR A 8 9.09 36.69 5.77
CA THR A 8 8.12 37.26 6.72
C THR A 8 7.28 36.17 7.35
N ALA A 9 6.82 35.18 6.58
CA ALA A 9 6.05 34.05 7.09
C ALA A 9 6.84 33.26 8.15
N GLY A 10 8.13 33.01 7.93
CA GLY A 10 9.00 32.35 8.91
C GLY A 10 9.09 33.13 10.23
N HIS A 11 9.36 34.43 10.16
CA HIS A 11 9.42 35.28 11.36
C HIS A 11 8.09 35.34 12.11
N VAL A 12 7.00 35.62 11.39
CA VAL A 12 5.68 35.78 12.00
C VAL A 12 5.20 34.47 12.61
N ALA A 13 5.39 33.33 11.95
CA ALA A 13 4.98 32.02 12.47
C ALA A 13 5.67 31.70 13.81
N VAL A 14 7.00 31.84 13.88
CA VAL A 14 7.78 31.53 15.08
C VAL A 14 7.44 32.49 16.23
N GLN A 15 7.47 33.80 15.96
CA GLN A 15 7.22 34.80 17.00
C GLN A 15 5.78 34.74 17.53
N THR A 16 4.80 34.48 16.66
CA THR A 16 3.40 34.31 17.07
C THR A 16 3.25 33.08 17.96
N ALA A 17 3.85 31.95 17.60
CA ALA A 17 3.82 30.74 18.41
C ALA A 17 4.43 30.96 19.81
N GLN A 18 5.60 31.61 19.90
CA GLN A 18 6.27 31.91 21.16
C GLN A 18 5.44 32.85 22.05
N ARG A 19 4.90 33.94 21.49
CA ARG A 19 4.10 34.91 22.26
C ARG A 19 2.76 34.34 22.72
N LEU A 20 2.11 33.53 21.90
CA LEU A 20 0.82 32.93 22.25
C LEU A 20 0.95 31.76 23.22
N SER A 21 2.11 31.10 23.31
CA SER A 21 2.32 29.94 24.19
C SER A 21 1.91 30.23 25.64
N GLU A 22 2.43 31.30 26.25
CA GLU A 22 2.12 31.66 27.64
C GLU A 22 0.67 32.06 27.85
N THR A 23 0.04 32.67 26.84
CA THR A 23 -1.39 33.01 26.92
C THR A 23 -2.26 31.76 26.83
N ARG A 24 -1.89 30.80 25.97
CA ARG A 24 -2.65 29.56 25.75
C ARG A 24 -2.52 28.57 26.91
N LYS A 25 -1.37 28.52 27.60
CA LYS A 25 -1.18 27.69 28.80
C LYS A 25 -2.18 28.01 29.92
N LYS A 26 -2.64 29.26 29.99
CA LYS A 26 -3.61 29.73 31.00
C LYS A 26 -5.06 29.53 30.58
N ARG A 27 -5.31 29.12 29.33
CA ARG A 27 -6.67 28.88 28.83
C ARG A 27 -7.09 27.46 29.19
N ASP A 28 -8.37 27.31 29.44
CA ASP A 28 -9.00 26.01 29.46
C ASP A 28 -8.76 25.32 28.11
N THR A 29 -8.40 24.03 28.17
CA THR A 29 -8.21 23.18 26.99
C THR A 29 -9.50 23.03 26.18
N GLY A 30 -10.65 23.27 26.82
CA GLY A 30 -11.97 23.10 26.22
C GLY A 30 -12.41 21.64 26.19
N LEU A 31 -11.57 20.69 26.63
CA LEU A 31 -11.92 19.27 26.70
C LEU A 31 -13.00 19.02 27.74
N LEU A 32 -13.91 18.10 27.43
CA LEU A 32 -15.03 17.76 28.29
C LEU A 32 -14.58 16.90 29.46
N SER A 33 -15.11 17.17 30.65
CA SER A 33 -15.03 16.28 31.79
C SER A 33 -15.86 15.02 31.58
N SER A 34 -15.58 13.95 32.34
CA SER A 34 -16.38 12.71 32.33
C SER A 34 -17.87 12.95 32.57
N LYS A 35 -18.22 13.98 33.35
CA LYS A 35 -19.61 14.35 33.61
C LYS A 35 -20.26 14.97 32.37
N GLU A 36 -19.59 15.91 31.72
CA GLU A 36 -20.07 16.55 30.49
C GLU A 36 -20.18 15.55 29.35
N ILE A 37 -19.24 14.61 29.21
CA ILE A 37 -19.31 13.51 28.24
C ILE A 37 -20.60 12.70 28.44
N LYS A 38 -20.91 12.30 29.69
CA LYS A 38 -22.16 11.59 30.02
C LYS A 38 -23.41 12.40 29.69
N GLU A 39 -23.39 13.70 29.99
CA GLU A 39 -24.51 14.59 29.69
C GLU A 39 -24.76 14.72 28.18
N TRP A 40 -23.70 14.85 27.38
CA TRP A 40 -23.80 14.85 25.92
C TRP A 40 -24.26 13.51 25.37
N ALA A 41 -23.68 12.41 25.83
CA ALA A 41 -24.08 11.05 25.45
C ALA A 41 -25.55 10.77 25.80
N GLY A 42 -26.04 11.30 26.93
CA GLY A 42 -27.43 11.19 27.35
C GLY A 42 -28.45 11.85 26.40
N LYS A 43 -28.01 12.77 25.53
CA LYS A 43 -28.84 13.40 24.49
C LYS A 43 -28.92 12.56 23.20
N CYS A 44 -28.15 11.48 23.09
CA CYS A 44 -28.17 10.61 21.92
C CYS A 44 -29.52 9.87 21.84
N THR A 45 -30.21 10.00 20.71
CA THR A 45 -31.48 9.32 20.43
C THR A 45 -31.30 8.02 19.64
N SER A 46 -30.06 7.64 19.30
CA SER A 46 -29.74 6.50 18.43
C SER A 46 -30.44 6.56 17.05
N CYS A 47 -30.62 7.75 16.48
CA CYS A 47 -31.27 7.95 15.18
C CYS A 47 -30.37 7.60 13.97
N GLU A 48 -29.08 7.35 14.21
CA GLU A 48 -28.05 6.98 13.22
C GLU A 48 -27.88 7.95 12.05
N ALA A 49 -28.26 9.23 12.23
CA ALA A 49 -27.94 10.27 11.25
C ALA A 49 -26.42 10.43 11.07
N CYS A 50 -25.67 10.27 12.16
CA CYS A 50 -24.21 10.28 12.16
C CYS A 50 -23.59 9.12 11.38
N LEU A 51 -24.11 7.89 11.51
CA LEU A 51 -23.66 6.72 10.74
C LEU A 51 -23.87 6.95 9.24
N ARG A 52 -25.07 7.37 8.83
CA ARG A 52 -25.42 7.58 7.41
C ARG A 52 -24.52 8.58 6.67
N THR A 53 -23.87 9.49 7.40
CA THR A 53 -22.94 10.47 6.81
C THR A 53 -21.47 10.12 7.04
N CYS A 54 -21.17 9.11 7.84
CA CYS A 54 -19.81 8.71 8.17
C CYS A 54 -19.15 8.10 6.92
N PRO A 55 -17.96 8.58 6.51
CA PRO A 55 -17.30 8.02 5.31
C PRO A 55 -16.68 6.62 5.55
N VAL A 56 -16.63 6.17 6.80
CA VAL A 56 -16.02 4.90 7.25
C VAL A 56 -17.00 4.12 8.14
N ASP A 57 -18.30 4.39 8.04
CA ASP A 57 -19.39 3.61 8.65
C ASP A 57 -19.27 3.33 10.16
N ILE A 58 -18.70 4.27 10.93
CA ILE A 58 -18.62 4.16 12.39
C ILE A 58 -20.02 4.24 13.01
N HIS A 59 -20.38 3.21 13.78
CA HIS A 59 -21.61 3.13 14.57
C HIS A 59 -21.54 3.96 15.86
N ILE A 60 -21.57 5.29 15.70
CA ILE A 60 -21.37 6.26 16.80
C ILE A 60 -22.36 6.07 17.96
N SER A 61 -23.60 5.62 17.68
CA SER A 61 -24.60 5.46 18.73
C SER A 61 -24.23 4.42 19.77
N ASP A 62 -23.48 3.37 19.41
CA ASP A 62 -23.07 2.32 20.32
C ASP A 62 -22.06 2.85 21.35
N PHE A 63 -21.07 3.62 20.89
CA PHE A 63 -20.13 4.32 21.78
C PHE A 63 -20.84 5.35 22.68
N MET A 64 -21.89 6.02 22.18
CA MET A 64 -22.68 6.95 23.00
C MET A 64 -23.50 6.23 24.08
N LYS A 65 -24.00 5.01 23.84
CA LYS A 65 -24.67 4.19 24.87
C LYS A 65 -23.68 3.83 25.98
N ASP A 66 -22.49 3.36 25.62
CA ASP A 66 -21.42 3.05 26.58
C ASP A 66 -21.03 4.29 27.41
N ALA A 67 -20.84 5.45 26.76
CA ALA A 67 -20.49 6.69 27.45
C ALA A 67 -21.57 7.12 28.45
N LYS A 68 -22.85 6.90 28.15
CA LYS A 68 -23.96 7.23 29.07
C LYS A 68 -23.85 6.44 30.38
N GLU A 69 -23.40 5.20 30.31
CA GLU A 69 -23.15 4.34 31.48
C GLU A 69 -21.81 4.67 32.16
N GLY A 70 -20.94 5.42 31.48
CA GLY A 70 -19.63 5.84 31.96
C GLY A 70 -18.48 4.96 31.54
N ASN A 71 -18.70 4.09 30.56
CA ASN A 71 -17.63 3.40 29.87
C ASN A 71 -17.15 4.24 28.69
N PHE A 72 -15.91 4.72 28.74
CA PHE A 72 -15.30 5.52 27.67
C PHE A 72 -14.24 4.74 26.87
N ALA A 73 -13.95 3.50 27.26
CA ALA A 73 -12.87 2.72 26.63
C ALA A 73 -13.15 2.46 25.14
N SER A 74 -14.41 2.24 24.77
CA SER A 74 -14.81 1.97 23.39
C SER A 74 -14.59 3.17 22.44
N PHE A 75 -14.43 4.39 22.97
CA PHE A 75 -14.07 5.56 22.15
C PHE A 75 -12.65 5.48 21.58
N VAL A 76 -11.76 4.66 22.15
CA VAL A 76 -10.44 4.41 21.57
C VAL A 76 -10.59 3.72 20.22
N ASP A 77 -11.40 2.68 20.13
CA ASP A 77 -11.66 1.97 18.88
C ASP A 77 -12.27 2.91 17.83
N ALA A 78 -13.26 3.72 18.25
CA ALA A 78 -13.84 4.72 17.37
C ALA A 78 -12.82 5.77 16.91
N LYS A 79 -11.83 6.12 17.74
CA LYS A 79 -10.77 7.07 17.41
C LYS A 79 -9.79 6.52 16.38
N GLU A 80 -9.49 5.22 16.42
CA GLU A 80 -8.62 4.57 15.42
C GLU A 80 -9.25 4.54 14.02
N LEU A 81 -10.57 4.42 13.96
CA LEU A 81 -11.33 4.43 12.70
C LEU A 81 -11.60 5.86 12.18
N CYS A 82 -11.72 6.83 13.08
CA CYS A 82 -12.23 8.17 12.75
C CYS A 82 -11.21 9.02 11.96
N VAL A 83 -11.60 9.44 10.75
CA VAL A 83 -10.82 10.36 9.90
C VAL A 83 -10.97 11.85 10.28
N GLY A 84 -11.68 12.17 11.35
CA GLY A 84 -11.80 13.55 11.88
C GLY A 84 -12.56 14.53 10.97
N CYS A 85 -13.49 14.05 10.14
CA CYS A 85 -14.16 14.89 9.14
C CYS A 85 -15.32 15.75 9.66
N MET A 86 -15.76 15.55 10.91
CA MET A 86 -16.85 16.28 11.58
C MET A 86 -18.23 16.23 10.89
N ARG A 87 -18.42 15.39 9.86
CA ARG A 87 -19.72 15.26 9.18
C ARG A 87 -20.82 14.83 10.15
N CYS A 88 -20.49 13.94 11.08
CA CYS A 88 -21.41 13.45 12.10
C CYS A 88 -21.90 14.58 13.03
N ASP A 89 -21.04 15.51 13.42
CA ASP A 89 -21.42 16.68 14.24
C ASP A 89 -22.51 17.51 13.56
N TYR A 90 -22.38 17.77 12.26
CA TYR A 90 -23.38 18.53 11.49
C TYR A 90 -24.68 17.76 11.26
N ALA A 91 -24.61 16.43 11.17
CA ALA A 91 -25.79 15.59 10.97
C ALA A 91 -26.57 15.30 12.26
N CYS A 92 -26.00 15.61 13.43
CA CYS A 92 -26.63 15.29 14.70
C CYS A 92 -27.85 16.20 14.98
N GLU A 93 -29.05 15.62 14.95
CA GLU A 93 -30.31 16.33 15.19
C GLU A 93 -30.43 16.96 16.59
N THR A 94 -29.73 16.38 17.58
CA THR A 94 -29.70 16.90 18.95
C THR A 94 -28.50 17.81 19.25
N GLY A 95 -27.69 18.12 18.23
CA GLY A 95 -26.57 19.05 18.32
C GLY A 95 -25.42 18.56 19.19
N ILE A 96 -25.21 17.25 19.29
CA ILE A 96 -24.08 16.68 20.02
C ILE A 96 -22.78 17.01 19.24
N PRO A 97 -21.75 17.58 19.89
CA PRO A 97 -20.45 17.78 19.28
C PRO A 97 -19.68 16.45 19.29
N ILE A 98 -20.11 15.52 18.45
CA ILE A 98 -19.68 14.11 18.43
C ILE A 98 -18.16 13.99 18.42
N THR A 99 -17.46 14.66 17.50
CA THR A 99 -15.99 14.54 17.42
C THR A 99 -15.30 15.07 18.67
N HIS A 100 -15.82 16.15 19.26
CA HIS A 100 -15.27 16.70 20.49
C HIS A 100 -15.50 15.78 21.71
N VAL A 101 -16.67 15.12 21.76
CA VAL A 101 -16.95 14.08 22.76
C VAL A 101 -15.97 12.92 22.60
N MET A 102 -15.75 12.45 21.37
CA MET A 102 -14.80 11.37 21.09
C MET A 102 -13.38 11.75 21.48
N ASP A 103 -12.90 12.94 21.09
CA ASP A 103 -11.55 13.43 21.41
C ASP A 103 -11.33 13.61 22.91
N SER A 104 -12.36 14.07 23.64
CA SER A 104 -12.31 14.21 25.10
C SER A 104 -12.30 12.85 25.80
N ALA A 105 -13.10 11.89 25.31
CA ALA A 105 -13.16 10.54 25.86
C ALA A 105 -11.86 9.75 25.60
N ALA A 106 -11.27 9.89 24.40
CA ALA A 106 -10.03 9.22 23.98
C ALA A 106 -8.77 10.05 24.29
N ARG A 107 -8.83 11.01 25.21
CA ARG A 107 -7.72 11.91 25.54
C ARG A 107 -6.45 11.15 25.93
N ASN A 108 -6.57 10.19 26.86
CA ASN A 108 -5.42 9.42 27.33
C ASN A 108 -4.76 8.64 26.19
N TYR A 109 -5.55 8.09 25.27
CA TYR A 109 -5.01 7.43 24.08
C TYR A 109 -4.23 8.42 23.21
N THR A 110 -4.82 9.58 22.93
CA THR A 110 -4.22 10.61 22.07
C THR A 110 -2.92 11.20 22.66
N GLU A 111 -2.88 11.45 23.98
CA GLU A 111 -1.68 11.94 24.66
C GLU A 111 -0.52 10.91 24.64
N ASN A 112 -0.85 9.62 24.57
CA ASN A 112 0.12 8.53 24.49
C ASN A 112 0.39 8.05 23.04
N TYR A 113 -0.24 8.67 22.04
CA TYR A 113 -0.08 8.33 20.62
C TYR A 113 1.26 8.87 20.09
N VAL A 114 2.35 8.19 20.48
CA VAL A 114 3.72 8.56 20.14
C VAL A 114 4.32 7.48 19.24
N GLY A 115 4.66 7.86 18.00
CA GLY A 115 5.31 7.01 17.02
C GLY A 115 6.76 7.39 16.73
N ASN A 116 7.45 6.55 15.97
CA ASN A 116 8.76 6.83 15.39
C ASN A 116 8.70 6.62 13.87
N VAL A 117 8.97 7.67 13.09
CA VAL A 117 9.01 7.60 11.64
C VAL A 117 10.42 7.91 11.19
N ARG A 118 11.07 6.98 10.48
CA ARG A 118 12.38 7.24 9.88
C ARG A 118 12.26 8.40 8.90
N MET A 119 13.20 9.35 8.93
CA MET A 119 13.17 10.50 8.02
C MET A 119 13.16 10.07 6.54
N GLY A 120 12.48 10.86 5.72
CA GLY A 120 12.48 10.69 4.27
C GLY A 120 13.88 10.86 3.70
N ARG A 121 14.49 9.76 3.23
CA ARG A 121 15.90 9.75 2.82
C ARG A 121 16.14 10.18 1.37
N GLY A 122 15.09 10.36 0.58
CA GLY A 122 15.19 10.75 -0.83
C GLY A 122 15.46 9.56 -1.77
N PRO A 123 16.22 9.76 -2.87
CA PRO A 123 16.36 8.77 -3.92
C PRO A 123 17.11 7.51 -3.48
N ILE A 124 16.76 6.38 -4.10
CA ILE A 124 17.60 5.18 -4.06
C ILE A 124 18.90 5.48 -4.79
N THR A 125 20.05 5.06 -4.27
CA THR A 125 21.35 5.34 -4.88
C THR A 125 21.68 4.36 -6.00
N ASP A 126 22.66 4.67 -6.83
CA ASP A 126 23.08 3.74 -7.90
C ASP A 126 23.83 2.53 -7.35
N VAL A 127 24.47 2.67 -6.18
CA VAL A 127 25.12 1.54 -5.49
C VAL A 127 24.07 0.53 -5.05
N GLU A 128 23.00 0.98 -4.41
CA GLU A 128 21.89 0.10 -4.03
C GLU A 128 21.26 -0.58 -5.24
N ILE A 129 21.00 0.15 -6.33
CA ILE A 129 20.47 -0.45 -7.57
C ILE A 129 21.40 -1.51 -8.15
N ARG A 130 22.73 -1.34 -8.08
CA ARG A 130 23.67 -2.38 -8.53
C ARG A 130 23.61 -3.62 -7.65
N ASN A 131 23.42 -3.46 -6.34
CA ASN A 131 23.33 -4.57 -5.40
C ASN A 131 22.06 -5.41 -5.63
N VAL A 132 20.92 -4.75 -5.84
CA VAL A 132 19.63 -5.44 -5.96
C VAL A 132 19.15 -5.72 -7.38
N GLY A 133 19.74 -5.08 -8.40
CA GLY A 133 19.23 -5.11 -9.77
C GLY A 133 19.13 -6.53 -10.36
N ARG A 134 20.21 -7.32 -10.22
CA ARG A 134 20.23 -8.73 -10.67
C ARG A 134 19.19 -9.58 -9.93
N PRO A 135 19.22 -9.67 -8.59
CA PRO A 135 18.30 -10.55 -7.88
C PRO A 135 16.83 -10.12 -8.00
N LEU A 136 16.53 -8.82 -8.19
CA LEU A 136 15.17 -8.36 -8.51
C LEU A 136 14.69 -8.84 -9.87
N VAL A 137 15.51 -8.73 -10.91
CA VAL A 137 15.12 -9.10 -12.29
C VAL A 137 14.95 -10.61 -12.46
N PHE A 138 15.74 -11.40 -11.73
CA PHE A 138 15.58 -12.86 -11.73
C PHE A 138 14.56 -13.37 -10.71
N GLY A 139 14.02 -12.49 -9.84
CA GLY A 139 13.01 -12.80 -8.82
C GLY A 139 13.55 -13.48 -7.55
N GLU A 140 14.87 -13.49 -7.33
CA GLU A 140 15.49 -14.00 -6.10
C GLU A 140 15.20 -13.09 -4.91
N ILE A 141 15.18 -11.77 -5.14
CA ILE A 141 14.43 -10.85 -4.27
C ILE A 141 12.99 -10.86 -4.81
N PRO A 142 11.98 -11.25 -4.01
CA PRO A 142 10.62 -11.47 -4.51
C PRO A 142 10.00 -10.24 -5.20
N GLY A 143 10.38 -9.05 -4.76
CA GLY A 143 10.08 -7.80 -5.45
C GLY A 143 10.05 -6.61 -4.52
N ILE A 144 9.56 -5.49 -5.05
CA ILE A 144 9.42 -4.22 -4.34
C ILE A 144 7.94 -3.97 -4.07
N VAL A 145 7.59 -3.71 -2.80
CA VAL A 145 6.23 -3.30 -2.41
C VAL A 145 6.27 -1.85 -1.96
N VAL A 146 5.53 -0.98 -2.65
CA VAL A 146 5.51 0.46 -2.37
C VAL A 146 4.22 0.82 -1.63
N PHE A 147 4.29 1.10 -0.34
CA PHE A 147 3.17 1.64 0.43
C PHE A 147 3.16 3.17 0.36
N ALA A 148 2.22 3.71 -0.41
CA ALA A 148 2.02 5.14 -0.56
C ALA A 148 0.55 5.49 -0.26
N GLY A 149 0.20 6.77 -0.39
CA GLY A 149 -1.18 7.20 -0.37
C GLY A 149 -1.54 8.11 0.80
N CYS A 150 -2.85 8.19 1.03
CA CYS A 150 -3.46 9.14 1.95
C CYS A 150 -3.94 8.40 3.21
N SER A 151 -4.63 9.12 4.10
CA SER A 151 -5.09 8.62 5.41
C SER A 151 -6.57 8.22 5.45
N ASN A 152 -7.24 8.04 4.30
CA ASN A 152 -8.64 7.59 4.25
C ASN A 152 -8.70 6.05 4.26
N VAL A 153 -8.08 5.47 5.29
CA VAL A 153 -7.91 4.03 5.50
C VAL A 153 -9.25 3.44 5.96
N PRO A 154 -9.71 2.31 5.40
CA PRO A 154 -11.06 1.78 5.66
C PRO A 154 -11.28 1.38 7.13
N ASN A 155 -10.30 0.69 7.74
CA ASN A 155 -10.37 0.27 9.13
C ASN A 155 -9.37 1.06 9.96
N SER A 156 -8.12 0.59 10.04
CA SER A 156 -7.09 1.20 10.88
C SER A 156 -5.79 1.38 10.11
N GLU A 157 -5.07 2.45 10.42
CA GLU A 157 -3.70 2.67 9.94
C GLU A 157 -2.77 1.46 10.21
N ARG A 158 -3.11 0.65 11.23
CA ARG A 158 -2.46 -0.63 11.55
C ARG A 158 -2.42 -1.60 10.37
N GLU A 159 -3.42 -1.62 9.50
CA GLU A 159 -3.45 -2.54 8.36
C GLU A 159 -2.27 -2.31 7.42
N ILE A 160 -1.86 -1.05 7.22
CA ILE A 160 -0.68 -0.73 6.41
C ILE A 160 0.58 -1.32 7.05
N ALA A 161 0.70 -1.27 8.38
CA ALA A 161 1.82 -1.85 9.11
C ALA A 161 1.83 -3.38 9.05
N VAL A 162 0.68 -4.02 9.23
CA VAL A 162 0.57 -5.48 9.14
C VAL A 162 0.91 -5.97 7.72
N MET A 163 0.38 -5.31 6.69
CA MET A 163 0.75 -5.62 5.30
C MET A 163 2.24 -5.44 5.06
N ALA A 164 2.83 -4.32 5.48
CA ALA A 164 4.25 -4.06 5.30
C ALA A 164 5.11 -5.09 6.02
N GLU A 165 4.79 -5.45 7.26
CA GLU A 165 5.53 -6.44 8.04
C GLU A 165 5.46 -7.84 7.39
N GLU A 166 4.32 -8.21 6.80
CA GLU A 166 4.18 -9.48 6.07
C GLU A 166 5.20 -9.60 4.94
N PHE A 167 5.41 -8.53 4.17
CA PHE A 167 6.38 -8.51 3.06
C PHE A 167 7.82 -8.36 3.54
N LEU A 168 8.06 -7.61 4.63
CA LEU A 168 9.38 -7.51 5.25
C LEU A 168 9.88 -8.86 5.77
N LYS A 169 9.02 -9.63 6.46
CA LYS A 169 9.33 -11.00 6.93
C LYS A 169 9.64 -11.97 5.81
N ARG A 170 9.17 -11.69 4.59
CA ARG A 170 9.34 -12.50 3.38
C ARG A 170 10.46 -11.97 2.48
N ASN A 171 11.35 -11.11 2.99
CA ASN A 171 12.51 -10.57 2.27
C ASN A 171 12.15 -9.75 1.02
N PHE A 172 10.95 -9.19 0.93
CA PHE A 172 10.65 -8.16 -0.06
C PHE A 172 11.36 -6.85 0.31
N ILE A 173 11.58 -5.99 -0.69
CA ILE A 173 12.00 -4.61 -0.43
C ILE A 173 10.74 -3.78 -0.22
N VAL A 174 10.57 -3.21 0.97
CA VAL A 174 9.42 -2.36 1.26
C VAL A 174 9.82 -0.89 1.20
N VAL A 175 9.08 -0.14 0.40
CA VAL A 175 9.27 1.29 0.20
C VAL A 175 8.03 2.02 0.67
N THR A 176 8.20 3.18 1.31
CA THR A 176 7.07 3.97 1.77
C THR A 176 7.23 5.47 1.55
N THR A 177 6.11 6.17 1.40
CA THR A 177 6.02 7.63 1.28
C THR A 177 4.75 8.19 1.92
N GLY A 178 4.73 9.50 2.17
CA GLY A 178 3.51 10.25 2.50
C GLY A 178 2.83 9.79 3.80
N CYS A 179 1.50 9.76 3.81
CA CYS A 179 0.73 9.37 5.00
C CYS A 179 0.97 7.91 5.37
N ALA A 180 1.12 7.02 4.38
CA ALA A 180 1.44 5.61 4.65
C ALA A 180 2.74 5.47 5.45
N ALA A 181 3.77 6.26 5.14
CA ALA A 181 5.01 6.25 5.91
C ALA A 181 4.84 6.69 7.37
N MET A 182 3.89 7.59 7.63
CA MET A 182 3.53 8.03 8.98
C MET A 182 2.76 6.94 9.73
N SER A 183 1.79 6.31 9.09
CA SER A 183 1.02 5.18 9.64
C SER A 183 1.89 3.99 10.04
N LEU A 184 2.95 3.70 9.28
CA LEU A 184 3.92 2.66 9.65
C LEU A 184 4.69 2.99 10.94
N GLY A 185 4.90 4.27 11.23
CA GLY A 185 5.63 4.73 12.40
C GLY A 185 4.76 5.00 13.62
N SER A 186 3.43 5.08 13.45
CA SER A 186 2.49 5.16 14.57
C SER A 186 2.18 3.79 15.17
N TYR A 187 2.27 2.72 14.37
CA TYR A 187 2.11 1.35 14.86
C TYR A 187 3.31 0.87 15.69
N LYS A 188 3.03 0.23 16.82
CA LYS A 188 3.99 -0.46 17.67
C LYS A 188 3.58 -1.91 17.87
N ASP A 189 4.56 -2.80 17.92
CA ASP A 189 4.34 -4.18 18.30
C ASP A 189 4.25 -4.36 19.83
N GLU A 190 4.13 -5.62 20.27
CA GLU A 190 4.03 -5.98 21.69
C GLU A 190 5.27 -5.57 22.51
N GLU A 191 6.43 -5.39 21.86
CA GLU A 191 7.66 -4.88 22.49
C GLU A 191 7.73 -3.34 22.49
N GLY A 192 6.71 -2.66 21.97
CA GLY A 192 6.67 -1.22 21.84
C GLY A 192 7.53 -0.66 20.71
N LYS A 193 8.03 -1.50 19.79
CA LYS A 193 8.88 -1.10 18.66
C LYS A 193 8.06 -0.84 17.41
N THR A 194 8.43 0.19 16.65
CA THR A 194 7.89 0.43 15.31
C THR A 194 8.58 -0.46 14.29
N LEU A 195 7.99 -0.59 13.09
CA LEU A 195 8.67 -1.31 12.00
C LEU A 195 10.00 -0.64 11.61
N TYR A 196 10.11 0.69 11.77
CA TYR A 196 11.36 1.39 11.49
C TYR A 196 12.48 1.08 12.48
N ASP A 197 12.14 0.66 13.71
CA ASP A 197 13.11 0.23 14.72
C ASP A 197 13.56 -1.22 14.46
N LYS A 198 12.66 -2.05 13.92
CA LYS A 198 12.89 -3.50 13.68
C LYS A 198 13.65 -3.79 12.41
N TYR A 199 13.39 -3.03 11.34
CA TYR A 199 13.90 -3.33 10.00
C TYR A 199 14.94 -2.30 9.54
N PRO A 200 15.97 -2.71 8.78
CA PRO A 200 16.94 -1.79 8.20
C PRO A 200 16.27 -0.89 7.15
N GLY A 201 16.85 0.30 6.89
CA GLY A 201 16.29 1.26 5.91
C GLY A 201 17.10 1.34 4.62
N GLU A 202 17.84 0.27 4.35
CA GLU A 202 18.53 0.06 3.09
C GLU A 202 17.53 -0.42 2.05
N PHE A 203 17.76 -0.07 0.78
CA PHE A 203 16.97 -0.60 -0.32
C PHE A 203 17.50 -1.99 -0.70
N ASP A 204 17.19 -2.97 0.14
CA ASP A 204 17.57 -4.38 -0.01
C ASP A 204 16.48 -5.31 0.57
N ALA A 205 16.66 -6.62 0.40
CA ALA A 205 15.77 -7.66 0.88
C ALA A 205 15.47 -7.52 2.39
N GLY A 206 14.18 -7.40 2.74
CA GLY A 206 13.75 -7.20 4.13
C GLY A 206 13.96 -5.77 4.66
N GLY A 207 14.33 -4.83 3.79
CA GLY A 207 14.50 -3.41 4.15
C GLY A 207 13.20 -2.60 4.06
N LEU A 208 13.03 -1.65 4.99
CA LEU A 208 11.95 -0.67 5.05
C LEU A 208 12.47 0.75 4.79
N THR A 209 12.29 1.23 3.56
CA THR A 209 12.85 2.50 3.10
C THR A 209 11.77 3.60 3.02
N ASN A 210 11.83 4.62 3.88
CA ASN A 210 11.02 5.84 3.73
C ASN A 210 11.70 6.85 2.79
N LEU A 211 11.10 7.12 1.63
CA LEU A 211 11.65 8.08 0.65
C LEU A 211 11.22 9.53 0.91
N GLY A 212 10.21 9.75 1.75
CA GLY A 212 9.74 11.07 2.15
C GLY A 212 8.28 11.36 1.78
N SER A 213 8.02 12.59 1.35
CA SER A 213 6.65 13.07 1.11
C SER A 213 6.01 12.47 -0.16
N CYS A 214 4.77 12.86 -0.47
CA CYS A 214 4.06 12.36 -1.65
C CYS A 214 4.81 12.59 -2.98
N VAL A 215 5.62 13.65 -3.10
CA VAL A 215 6.41 13.89 -4.33
C VAL A 215 7.58 12.92 -4.47
N SER A 216 8.03 12.33 -3.35
CA SER A 216 9.08 11.30 -3.34
C SER A 216 8.65 9.98 -3.97
N ASN A 217 7.37 9.80 -4.32
CA ASN A 217 6.94 8.66 -5.16
C ASN A 217 7.68 8.63 -6.52
N ALA A 218 8.15 9.78 -6.99
CA ALA A 218 9.03 9.86 -8.17
C ALA A 218 10.34 9.08 -7.97
N HIS A 219 10.85 8.97 -6.75
CA HIS A 219 12.05 8.18 -6.44
C HIS A 219 11.78 6.66 -6.42
N ALA A 220 10.58 6.24 -5.98
CA ALA A 220 10.18 4.83 -6.05
C ALA A 220 10.09 4.37 -7.51
N LEU A 221 9.40 5.14 -8.36
CA LEU A 221 9.38 4.91 -9.80
C LEU A 221 10.79 5.02 -10.41
N GLY A 222 11.56 6.03 -9.98
CA GLY A 222 12.94 6.22 -10.39
C GLY A 222 13.82 5.01 -10.10
N ALA A 223 13.59 4.29 -9.00
CA ALA A 223 14.32 3.06 -8.70
C ALA A 223 14.05 1.98 -9.77
N ALA A 224 12.79 1.75 -10.16
CA ALA A 224 12.46 0.80 -11.23
C ALA A 224 13.07 1.20 -12.59
N ILE A 225 13.00 2.49 -12.94
CA ILE A 225 13.66 3.04 -14.15
C ILE A 225 15.17 2.82 -14.09
N LYS A 226 15.79 3.04 -12.93
CA LYS A 226 17.22 2.83 -12.73
C LYS A 226 17.61 1.36 -12.77
N VAL A 227 16.76 0.41 -12.36
CA VAL A 227 17.03 -1.02 -12.58
C VAL A 227 17.16 -1.28 -14.09
N ALA A 228 16.21 -0.82 -14.91
CA ALA A 228 16.29 -0.97 -16.36
C ALA A 228 17.56 -0.31 -16.95
N HIS A 229 17.91 0.88 -16.48
CA HIS A 229 19.07 1.62 -16.99
C HIS A 229 20.42 1.06 -16.51
N ILE A 230 20.60 0.85 -15.21
CA ILE A 230 21.89 0.51 -14.62
C ILE A 230 22.19 -0.98 -14.81
N PHE A 231 21.20 -1.85 -14.56
CA PHE A 231 21.40 -3.29 -14.67
C PHE A 231 21.29 -3.76 -16.13
N ALA A 232 20.24 -3.35 -16.84
CA ALA A 232 20.01 -3.79 -18.22
C ALA A 232 20.53 -2.82 -19.30
N LYS A 233 21.22 -1.74 -18.91
CA LYS A 233 21.87 -0.79 -19.84
C LYS A 233 20.91 -0.17 -20.86
N ARG A 234 19.62 -0.04 -20.52
CA ARG A 234 18.60 0.54 -21.40
C ARG A 234 18.75 2.07 -21.48
N PRO A 235 18.79 2.69 -22.66
CA PRO A 235 18.91 4.14 -22.77
C PRO A 235 17.62 4.83 -22.32
N LEU A 236 17.72 5.95 -21.60
CA LEU A 236 16.56 6.64 -21.02
C LEU A 236 15.98 7.76 -21.90
N ARG A 237 16.83 8.47 -22.65
CA ARG A 237 16.43 9.68 -23.37
C ARG A 237 15.44 9.35 -24.48
N GLY A 238 14.21 9.86 -24.36
CA GLY A 238 13.16 9.68 -25.38
C GLY A 238 12.71 8.22 -25.56
N ASN A 239 12.96 7.35 -24.58
CA ASN A 239 12.78 5.91 -24.73
C ASN A 239 11.83 5.31 -23.69
N PHE A 240 10.75 6.03 -23.41
CA PHE A 240 9.74 5.62 -22.43
C PHE A 240 9.22 4.20 -22.67
N GLU A 241 8.85 3.89 -23.91
CA GLU A 241 8.23 2.62 -24.29
C GLU A 241 9.08 1.40 -23.95
N GLU A 242 10.37 1.38 -24.32
CA GLU A 242 11.28 0.27 -24.01
C GLU A 242 11.53 0.12 -22.51
N VAL A 243 11.63 1.23 -21.78
CA VAL A 243 11.86 1.19 -20.33
C VAL A 243 10.62 0.71 -19.59
N ALA A 244 9.42 1.17 -19.99
CA ALA A 244 8.15 0.70 -19.44
C ALA A 244 7.92 -0.78 -19.74
N ASP A 245 8.18 -1.23 -20.97
CA ASP A 245 8.13 -2.64 -21.36
C ASP A 245 9.09 -3.50 -20.54
N TYR A 246 10.33 -3.01 -20.31
CA TYR A 246 11.28 -3.70 -19.45
C TYR A 246 10.79 -3.82 -18.01
N ILE A 247 10.24 -2.76 -17.42
CA ILE A 247 9.70 -2.77 -16.05
C ILE A 247 8.53 -3.76 -15.96
N HIS A 248 7.58 -3.66 -16.88
CA HIS A 248 6.40 -4.54 -16.93
C HIS A 248 6.77 -6.01 -17.01
N ASN A 249 7.76 -6.36 -17.83
CA ASN A 249 8.09 -7.74 -18.09
C ASN A 249 9.11 -8.34 -17.12
N ARG A 250 9.85 -7.52 -16.36
CA ARG A 250 11.07 -7.99 -15.66
C ARG A 250 11.29 -7.47 -14.25
N VAL A 251 10.68 -6.35 -13.87
CA VAL A 251 10.92 -5.75 -12.55
C VAL A 251 9.68 -5.95 -11.69
N GLY A 252 9.75 -6.90 -10.75
CA GLY A 252 8.68 -7.20 -9.80
C GLY A 252 8.46 -6.04 -8.83
N VAL A 253 7.44 -5.23 -9.09
CA VAL A 253 7.04 -4.08 -8.26
C VAL A 253 5.52 -4.06 -8.14
N VAL A 254 4.99 -3.76 -6.96
CA VAL A 254 3.57 -3.46 -6.75
C VAL A 254 3.47 -2.21 -5.87
N ALA A 255 2.56 -1.31 -6.21
CA ALA A 255 2.25 -0.17 -5.37
C ALA A 255 0.89 -0.36 -4.68
N VAL A 256 0.83 0.01 -3.40
CA VAL A 256 -0.34 -0.08 -2.54
C VAL A 256 -0.71 1.31 -2.08
N VAL A 257 -1.95 1.71 -2.34
CA VAL A 257 -2.53 2.99 -1.93
C VAL A 257 -3.81 2.69 -1.16
N TRP A 258 -3.63 2.26 0.08
CA TRP A 258 -4.70 1.69 0.91
C TRP A 258 -5.76 2.73 1.29
N GLY A 259 -5.35 3.85 1.86
CA GLY A 259 -6.25 4.90 2.33
C GLY A 259 -6.49 6.05 1.35
N THR A 260 -6.93 5.77 0.12
CA THR A 260 -6.96 6.79 -0.94
C THR A 260 -8.13 7.78 -0.84
N TYR A 261 -7.91 9.03 -1.25
CA TYR A 261 -8.98 10.04 -1.39
C TYR A 261 -8.62 11.18 -2.36
N SER A 262 -7.33 11.51 -2.50
CA SER A 262 -6.92 12.72 -3.23
C SER A 262 -6.77 12.49 -4.74
N GLN A 263 -6.99 13.54 -5.54
CA GLN A 263 -6.69 13.49 -6.99
C GLN A 263 -5.20 13.26 -7.27
N LYS A 264 -4.31 13.69 -6.35
CA LYS A 264 -2.87 13.42 -6.43
C LYS A 264 -2.56 11.93 -6.40
N ALA A 265 -3.23 11.17 -5.53
CA ALA A 265 -3.06 9.72 -5.46
C ALA A 265 -3.45 9.06 -6.79
N HIS A 266 -4.59 9.43 -7.37
CA HIS A 266 -5.01 8.93 -8.67
C HIS A 266 -4.01 9.22 -9.79
N ALA A 267 -3.44 10.44 -9.83
CA ALA A 267 -2.41 10.81 -10.79
C ALA A 267 -1.12 9.99 -10.63
N ILE A 268 -0.65 9.79 -9.39
CA ILE A 268 0.53 8.97 -9.09
C ILE A 268 0.31 7.52 -9.57
N CYS A 269 -0.82 6.92 -9.20
CA CYS A 269 -1.18 5.56 -9.58
C CYS A 269 -1.32 5.39 -11.10
N THR A 270 -1.98 6.33 -11.77
CA THR A 270 -2.05 6.34 -13.25
C THR A 270 -0.66 6.44 -13.86
N GLY A 271 0.23 7.24 -13.27
CA GLY A 271 1.63 7.30 -13.66
C GLY A 271 2.32 5.94 -13.55
N LEU A 272 2.21 5.26 -12.41
CA LEU A 272 2.80 3.95 -12.19
C LEU A 272 2.27 2.89 -13.17
N ALA A 273 0.96 2.84 -13.38
CA ALA A 273 0.34 1.92 -14.33
C ALA A 273 0.86 2.13 -15.77
N ARG A 274 1.12 3.38 -16.17
CA ARG A 274 1.75 3.68 -17.47
C ARG A 274 3.16 3.11 -17.60
N TRP A 275 3.91 2.97 -16.51
CA TRP A 275 5.22 2.33 -16.48
C TRP A 275 5.15 0.81 -16.32
N GLY A 276 3.95 0.21 -16.44
CA GLY A 276 3.75 -1.23 -16.28
C GLY A 276 3.82 -1.71 -14.84
N ILE A 277 3.72 -0.80 -13.86
CA ILE A 277 3.73 -1.13 -12.43
C ILE A 277 2.28 -1.29 -11.95
N PRO A 278 1.89 -2.46 -11.45
CA PRO A 278 0.56 -2.70 -10.90
C PRO A 278 0.32 -1.88 -9.62
N VAL A 279 -0.91 -1.40 -9.49
CA VAL A 279 -1.37 -0.58 -8.37
C VAL A 279 -2.62 -1.21 -7.75
N LEU A 280 -2.58 -1.34 -6.43
CA LEU A 280 -3.67 -1.78 -5.59
C LEU A 280 -4.20 -0.62 -4.75
N TYR A 281 -5.47 -0.28 -4.91
CA TYR A 281 -6.18 0.60 -3.99
C TYR A 281 -6.85 -0.20 -2.86
N GLY A 282 -7.04 0.45 -1.71
CA GLY A 282 -8.05 -0.01 -0.75
C GLY A 282 -9.48 0.32 -1.21
N PRO A 283 -10.50 -0.01 -0.40
CA PRO A 283 -11.91 0.07 -0.77
C PRO A 283 -12.35 1.46 -1.25
N SER A 284 -11.82 2.51 -0.63
CA SER A 284 -12.11 3.91 -1.00
C SER A 284 -11.66 4.27 -2.43
N GLY A 285 -10.81 3.45 -3.05
CA GLY A 285 -10.39 3.59 -4.45
C GLY A 285 -11.52 3.41 -5.46
N MET A 286 -12.65 2.79 -5.07
CA MET A 286 -13.84 2.68 -5.94
C MET A 286 -14.30 4.04 -6.46
N GLY A 287 -14.11 5.12 -5.69
CA GLY A 287 -14.45 6.48 -6.09
C GLY A 287 -13.71 7.01 -7.33
N TYR A 288 -12.62 6.37 -7.76
CA TYR A 288 -11.90 6.76 -8.98
C TYR A 288 -12.44 6.13 -10.28
N THR A 289 -13.35 5.15 -10.20
CA THR A 289 -14.13 4.59 -11.33
C THR A 289 -13.38 3.91 -12.48
N ARG A 290 -12.04 3.95 -12.55
CA ARG A 290 -11.25 3.31 -13.62
C ARG A 290 -10.31 2.24 -13.07
N LEU A 291 -10.58 1.00 -13.42
CA LEU A 291 -9.72 -0.16 -13.16
C LEU A 291 -9.11 -0.69 -14.46
N LEU A 292 -7.95 -1.33 -14.36
CA LEU A 292 -7.23 -1.96 -15.47
C LEU A 292 -6.96 -3.41 -15.06
N VAL A 293 -7.91 -4.29 -15.36
CA VAL A 293 -7.92 -5.69 -14.94
C VAL A 293 -7.88 -6.58 -16.18
N GLY A 294 -6.98 -7.56 -16.16
CA GLY A 294 -6.83 -8.56 -17.19
C GLY A 294 -7.93 -9.61 -17.17
N ARG A 295 -8.22 -10.19 -18.34
CA ARG A 295 -9.23 -11.24 -18.50
C ARG A 295 -8.61 -12.63 -18.35
N LYS A 296 -8.77 -13.26 -17.17
CA LYS A 296 -8.31 -14.63 -16.89
C LYS A 296 -8.95 -15.68 -17.79
N ASP A 297 -10.19 -15.44 -18.22
CA ASP A 297 -10.91 -16.30 -19.14
C ASP A 297 -10.44 -16.18 -20.60
N LYS A 298 -9.55 -15.21 -20.89
CA LYS A 298 -8.99 -14.95 -22.23
C LYS A 298 -7.46 -14.81 -22.19
N PRO A 299 -6.72 -15.87 -21.85
CA PRO A 299 -5.26 -15.83 -21.78
C PRO A 299 -4.62 -15.44 -23.12
N GLU A 300 -5.28 -15.70 -24.25
CA GLU A 300 -4.83 -15.31 -25.59
C GLU A 300 -4.75 -13.79 -25.82
N THR A 301 -5.26 -12.98 -24.89
CA THR A 301 -5.13 -11.50 -24.94
C THR A 301 -3.78 -11.01 -24.44
N PHE A 302 -3.02 -11.85 -23.73
CA PHE A 302 -1.69 -11.55 -23.21
C PHE A 302 -0.62 -11.86 -24.25
N LYS A 303 -0.69 -11.17 -25.39
CA LYS A 303 0.25 -11.37 -26.52
C LYS A 303 1.48 -10.50 -26.38
N GLY A 304 2.60 -11.04 -26.77
CA GLY A 304 3.86 -10.31 -26.96
C GLY A 304 4.77 -11.08 -27.90
N PHE A 305 6.04 -10.75 -27.87
CA PHE A 305 7.07 -11.34 -28.71
C PHE A 305 8.18 -11.92 -27.83
N ASP A 306 8.79 -13.03 -28.28
CA ASP A 306 10.13 -13.39 -27.84
C ASP A 306 11.13 -12.51 -28.61
N ALA A 307 11.78 -11.58 -27.92
CA ALA A 307 12.72 -10.65 -28.55
C ALA A 307 13.94 -11.34 -29.20
N ARG A 308 14.20 -12.62 -28.91
CA ARG A 308 15.30 -13.39 -29.53
C ARG A 308 14.93 -13.98 -30.89
N SER A 309 13.73 -14.53 -31.02
CA SER A 309 13.28 -15.20 -32.26
C SER A 309 12.35 -14.34 -33.11
N GLY A 310 11.62 -13.41 -32.48
CA GLY A 310 10.57 -12.62 -33.12
C GLY A 310 9.22 -13.31 -33.20
N ASP A 311 9.09 -14.51 -32.65
CA ASP A 311 7.83 -15.23 -32.62
C ASP A 311 6.82 -14.53 -31.70
N GLU A 312 5.56 -14.48 -32.14
CA GLU A 312 4.45 -14.09 -31.28
C GLU A 312 4.20 -15.18 -30.23
N VAL A 313 4.18 -14.81 -28.96
CA VAL A 313 3.99 -15.72 -27.83
C VAL A 313 2.90 -15.20 -26.91
N ILE A 314 2.21 -16.12 -26.24
CA ILE A 314 1.32 -15.80 -25.12
C ILE A 314 2.19 -15.65 -23.88
N LEU A 315 2.26 -14.44 -23.35
CA LEU A 315 2.97 -14.11 -22.12
C LEU A 315 2.19 -14.60 -20.90
N ASP A 316 2.91 -14.87 -19.81
CA ASP A 316 2.30 -15.14 -18.52
C ASP A 316 1.44 -13.95 -18.07
N MET A 317 0.30 -14.22 -17.43
CA MET A 317 -0.62 -13.19 -16.91
C MET A 317 -0.09 -12.55 -15.61
N CYS A 318 1.16 -12.08 -15.58
CA CYS A 318 1.77 -11.51 -14.38
C CYS A 318 2.51 -10.19 -14.68
N PRO A 319 2.00 -9.02 -14.24
CA PRO A 319 0.78 -8.85 -13.44
C PRO A 319 -0.51 -9.12 -14.25
N ASP A 320 -1.54 -9.64 -13.59
CA ASP A 320 -2.88 -9.80 -14.18
C ASP A 320 -3.73 -8.54 -14.02
N GLU A 321 -3.33 -7.61 -13.16
CA GLU A 321 -4.01 -6.35 -12.90
C GLU A 321 -3.02 -5.19 -12.86
N LEU A 322 -3.30 -4.10 -13.58
CA LEU A 322 -2.50 -2.87 -13.50
C LEU A 322 -3.09 -1.83 -12.54
N ILE A 323 -4.42 -1.76 -12.44
CA ILE A 323 -5.11 -0.92 -11.46
C ILE A 323 -6.29 -1.73 -10.93
N THR A 324 -6.26 -2.08 -9.66
CA THR A 324 -7.28 -2.88 -8.99
C THR A 324 -7.59 -2.35 -7.59
N ILE A 325 -8.58 -2.95 -6.95
CA ILE A 325 -9.04 -2.66 -5.59
C ILE A 325 -9.01 -3.97 -4.80
N ALA A 326 -8.68 -3.90 -3.51
CA ALA A 326 -8.98 -4.97 -2.56
C ALA A 326 -9.97 -4.46 -1.51
N GLU A 327 -10.90 -5.31 -1.12
CA GLU A 327 -11.95 -5.03 -0.15
C GLU A 327 -11.43 -5.08 1.29
N ASN A 328 -10.46 -5.96 1.55
CA ASN A 328 -9.86 -6.14 2.87
C ASN A 328 -8.35 -6.39 2.78
N MET A 329 -7.70 -6.32 3.94
CA MET A 329 -6.25 -6.45 4.07
C MET A 329 -5.75 -7.81 3.57
N GLU A 330 -6.48 -8.88 3.86
CA GLU A 330 -6.14 -10.25 3.50
C GLU A 330 -6.09 -10.44 1.98
N GLU A 331 -7.12 -9.97 1.28
CA GLU A 331 -7.17 -9.94 -0.18
C GLU A 331 -6.04 -9.08 -0.74
N ALA A 332 -5.75 -7.93 -0.11
CA ALA A 332 -4.68 -7.04 -0.54
C ALA A 332 -3.32 -7.73 -0.53
N ILE A 333 -2.97 -8.42 0.56
CA ILE A 333 -1.70 -9.15 0.70
C ILE A 333 -1.58 -10.22 -0.39
N VAL A 334 -2.65 -10.98 -0.64
CA VAL A 334 -2.67 -12.02 -1.68
C VAL A 334 -2.48 -11.41 -3.07
N LYS A 335 -3.17 -10.30 -3.39
CA LYS A 335 -3.01 -9.59 -4.66
C LYS A 335 -1.61 -9.01 -4.86
N ILE A 336 -0.97 -8.50 -3.79
CA ILE A 336 0.41 -8.01 -3.86
C ILE A 336 1.37 -9.15 -4.21
N ALA A 337 1.27 -10.28 -3.51
CA ALA A 337 2.12 -11.44 -3.75
C ALA A 337 1.97 -12.01 -5.17
N ARG A 338 0.76 -11.95 -5.73
CA ARG A 338 0.47 -12.37 -7.10
C ARG A 338 1.02 -11.38 -8.14
N ASN A 339 0.66 -10.10 -8.01
CA ASN A 339 0.98 -9.06 -9.01
C ASN A 339 2.46 -8.67 -9.04
N VAL A 340 3.31 -9.18 -8.14
CA VAL A 340 4.77 -8.98 -8.18
C VAL A 340 5.48 -9.93 -9.15
N MET A 341 4.82 -11.02 -9.56
CA MET A 341 5.35 -11.97 -10.55
C MET A 341 5.51 -11.29 -11.91
N ARG A 342 6.50 -11.74 -12.68
CA ARG A 342 6.84 -11.17 -13.99
C ARG A 342 7.12 -12.27 -14.99
N PRO A 343 6.83 -12.09 -16.30
CA PRO A 343 6.99 -13.16 -17.28
C PRO A 343 8.44 -13.64 -17.39
N ASN A 344 9.41 -12.74 -17.15
CA ASN A 344 10.84 -13.02 -17.20
C ASN A 344 11.44 -13.55 -15.89
N ASP A 345 10.65 -13.86 -14.85
CA ASP A 345 11.21 -14.42 -13.62
C ASP A 345 12.07 -15.66 -13.93
N GLY A 346 13.28 -15.77 -13.35
CA GLY A 346 14.07 -16.99 -13.48
C GLY A 346 13.36 -18.15 -12.77
N ALA A 347 13.71 -19.40 -13.09
CA ALA A 347 13.08 -20.57 -12.44
C ALA A 347 13.15 -20.49 -10.91
N LYS A 348 14.33 -20.17 -10.36
CA LYS A 348 14.51 -19.96 -8.91
C LYS A 348 13.62 -18.85 -8.35
N GLY A 349 13.54 -17.71 -9.05
CA GLY A 349 12.72 -16.59 -8.59
C GLY A 349 11.23 -16.86 -8.67
N ARG A 350 10.78 -17.54 -9.74
CA ARG A 350 9.39 -17.96 -9.86
C ARG A 350 9.01 -18.94 -8.75
N VAL A 351 9.85 -19.93 -8.43
CA VAL A 351 9.66 -20.83 -7.28
C VAL A 351 9.47 -20.05 -5.98
N ILE A 352 10.32 -19.04 -5.72
CA ILE A 352 10.22 -18.20 -4.52
C ILE A 352 8.87 -17.45 -4.49
N LYS A 353 8.50 -16.79 -5.59
CA LYS A 353 7.25 -16.01 -5.66
C LYS A 353 6.01 -16.90 -5.56
N ILE A 354 5.99 -18.05 -6.22
CA ILE A 354 4.89 -19.04 -6.12
C ILE A 354 4.79 -19.57 -4.69
N SER A 355 5.93 -19.89 -4.06
CA SER A 355 5.94 -20.33 -2.66
C SER A 355 5.35 -19.28 -1.72
N HIS A 356 5.71 -18.00 -1.90
CA HIS A 356 5.11 -16.92 -1.12
C HIS A 356 3.62 -16.76 -1.42
N TYR A 357 3.21 -16.79 -2.69
CA TYR A 357 1.81 -16.66 -3.08
C TYR A 357 0.94 -17.76 -2.46
N MET A 358 1.37 -19.02 -2.56
CA MET A 358 0.68 -20.16 -1.97
C MET A 358 0.63 -20.08 -0.44
N ASP A 359 1.75 -19.77 0.21
CA ASP A 359 1.82 -19.68 1.67
C ASP A 359 0.92 -18.56 2.21
N ILE A 360 0.95 -17.38 1.58
CA ILE A 360 0.07 -16.26 1.93
C ILE A 360 -1.39 -16.66 1.71
N HIS A 361 -1.73 -17.26 0.58
CA HIS A 361 -3.11 -17.66 0.30
C HIS A 361 -3.62 -18.71 1.31
N LYS A 362 -2.79 -19.68 1.70
CA LYS A 362 -3.12 -20.63 2.77
C LYS A 362 -3.28 -19.96 4.12
N LYS A 363 -2.40 -19.02 4.46
CA LYS A 363 -2.44 -18.30 5.73
C LYS A 363 -3.73 -17.47 5.90
N TYR A 364 -4.17 -16.80 4.83
CA TYR A 364 -5.29 -15.85 4.92
C TYR A 364 -6.63 -16.40 4.42
N PHE A 365 -6.64 -17.36 3.48
CA PHE A 365 -7.85 -17.96 2.92
C PHE A 365 -7.98 -19.47 3.17
N GLY A 366 -7.03 -20.10 3.86
CA GLY A 366 -7.09 -21.52 4.23
C GLY A 366 -7.02 -22.50 3.04
N THR A 367 -6.76 -22.00 1.84
CA THR A 367 -6.85 -22.75 0.58
C THR A 367 -5.64 -22.47 -0.31
N VAL A 368 -5.46 -23.27 -1.35
CA VAL A 368 -4.47 -23.01 -2.41
C VAL A 368 -5.10 -22.12 -3.48
N PRO A 369 -4.35 -21.21 -4.14
CA PRO A 369 -4.90 -20.44 -5.25
C PRO A 369 -5.38 -21.36 -6.39
N ASP A 370 -6.55 -21.06 -6.94
CA ASP A 370 -7.17 -21.80 -8.05
C ASP A 370 -6.55 -21.48 -9.42
N ASP A 371 -5.84 -20.36 -9.51
CA ASP A 371 -5.24 -19.83 -10.74
C ASP A 371 -3.74 -20.10 -10.87
N LEU A 372 -3.15 -20.98 -10.03
CA LEU A 372 -1.72 -21.32 -10.08
C LEU A 372 -1.24 -21.78 -11.46
N HIS A 373 -2.08 -22.49 -12.20
CA HIS A 373 -1.81 -22.98 -13.55
C HIS A 373 -1.51 -21.84 -14.55
N LEU A 374 -1.92 -20.60 -14.27
CA LEU A 374 -1.62 -19.43 -15.09
C LEU A 374 -0.19 -18.88 -14.88
N TYR A 375 0.47 -19.23 -13.78
CA TYR A 375 1.76 -18.68 -13.36
C TYR A 375 2.91 -19.69 -13.35
N ILE A 376 2.62 -20.96 -13.59
CA ILE A 376 3.62 -22.03 -13.70
C ILE A 376 3.91 -22.26 -15.18
N ARG A 377 5.15 -22.08 -15.62
CA ARG A 377 5.52 -22.27 -17.03
C ARG A 377 5.99 -23.69 -17.29
N ASN A 378 6.70 -24.30 -16.36
CA ASN A 378 7.21 -25.67 -16.45
C ASN A 378 7.47 -26.21 -15.04
N GLU A 379 7.80 -27.49 -14.93
CA GLU A 379 8.04 -28.13 -13.63
C GLU A 379 9.11 -27.44 -12.76
N LYS A 380 10.05 -26.68 -13.34
CA LYS A 380 11.11 -25.98 -12.59
C LYS A 380 10.61 -24.75 -11.84
N ASP A 381 9.41 -24.28 -12.14
CA ASP A 381 8.76 -23.19 -11.42
C ASP A 381 8.03 -23.67 -10.14
N ILE A 382 7.94 -24.99 -9.94
CA ILE A 382 7.19 -25.59 -8.84
C ILE A 382 8.08 -25.74 -7.60
N PRO A 383 7.68 -25.20 -6.43
CA PRO A 383 8.41 -25.41 -5.18
C PRO A 383 8.46 -26.90 -4.81
N ILE A 384 9.67 -27.41 -4.51
CA ILE A 384 9.90 -28.84 -4.23
C ILE A 384 9.01 -29.34 -3.08
N THR A 385 8.85 -28.54 -2.03
CA THR A 385 8.04 -28.88 -0.86
C THR A 385 6.54 -28.93 -1.12
N MET A 386 6.09 -28.40 -2.26
CA MET A 386 4.67 -28.31 -2.65
C MET A 386 4.41 -29.02 -3.98
N LYS A 387 5.36 -29.82 -4.50
CA LYS A 387 5.30 -30.38 -5.85
C LYS A 387 4.04 -31.21 -6.08
N ASP A 388 3.76 -32.16 -5.19
CA ASP A 388 2.62 -33.08 -5.34
C ASP A 388 1.28 -32.34 -5.36
N GLU A 389 1.12 -31.35 -4.47
CA GLU A 389 -0.07 -30.51 -4.37
C GLU A 389 -0.28 -29.66 -5.62
N VAL A 390 0.79 -29.06 -6.14
CA VAL A 390 0.75 -28.24 -7.35
C VAL A 390 0.47 -29.10 -8.58
N MET A 391 1.15 -30.24 -8.74
CA MET A 391 0.92 -31.14 -9.87
C MET A 391 -0.52 -31.66 -9.89
N ALA A 392 -1.11 -31.99 -8.74
CA ALA A 392 -2.50 -32.40 -8.65
C ALA A 392 -3.50 -31.29 -9.06
N ILE A 393 -3.11 -30.02 -8.99
CA ILE A 393 -3.90 -28.89 -9.52
C ILE A 393 -3.71 -28.79 -11.02
N LEU A 394 -2.46 -28.86 -11.51
CA LEU A 394 -2.16 -28.76 -12.94
C LEU A 394 -2.83 -29.88 -13.75
N GLU A 395 -2.85 -31.11 -13.24
CA GLU A 395 -3.53 -32.27 -13.87
C GLU A 395 -5.05 -32.09 -14.04
N LYS A 396 -5.67 -31.19 -13.27
CA LYS A 396 -7.11 -30.87 -13.38
C LYS A 396 -7.40 -29.73 -14.35
N THR A 397 -6.37 -29.20 -15.01
CA THR A 397 -6.45 -28.05 -15.92
C THR A 397 -5.86 -28.41 -17.28
N ASP A 398 -6.13 -27.62 -18.31
CA ASP A 398 -5.51 -27.76 -19.64
C ASP A 398 -4.08 -27.17 -19.68
N TRP A 399 -3.32 -27.33 -18.59
CA TRP A 399 -1.98 -26.76 -18.47
C TRP A 399 -0.99 -27.48 -19.38
N VAL A 400 -0.15 -26.69 -20.06
CA VAL A 400 0.89 -27.18 -20.96
C VAL A 400 2.18 -26.42 -20.65
N GLU A 401 3.30 -27.14 -20.69
CA GLU A 401 4.60 -26.52 -20.50
C GLU A 401 4.89 -25.46 -21.56
N LYS A 402 5.45 -24.34 -21.11
CA LYS A 402 5.84 -23.19 -21.91
C LYS A 402 7.33 -22.89 -21.71
N ALA A 403 7.98 -22.54 -22.81
CA ALA A 403 9.32 -21.97 -22.75
C ALA A 403 9.27 -20.59 -22.10
N ILE A 404 10.34 -20.21 -21.40
CA ILE A 404 10.48 -18.85 -20.85
C ILE A 404 10.91 -17.93 -22.00
N PRO A 405 10.07 -16.96 -22.43
CA PRO A 405 10.41 -16.07 -23.53
C PRO A 405 11.47 -15.04 -23.10
N ASP A 406 12.03 -14.29 -24.06
CA ASP A 406 12.64 -12.98 -23.81
C ASP A 406 11.57 -11.90 -24.04
N PRO A 407 10.64 -11.68 -23.09
CA PRO A 407 9.37 -11.03 -23.38
C PRO A 407 9.54 -9.55 -23.73
N THR A 408 8.76 -9.12 -24.73
CA THR A 408 8.48 -7.72 -25.04
C THR A 408 7.10 -7.58 -25.68
N MET A 409 6.40 -6.47 -25.40
CA MET A 409 5.17 -6.08 -26.11
C MET A 409 5.47 -5.12 -27.28
N VAL A 410 6.74 -4.82 -27.53
CA VAL A 410 7.18 -3.77 -28.45
C VAL A 410 7.92 -4.41 -29.62
N GLU A 411 7.25 -4.50 -30.77
CA GLU A 411 7.76 -5.19 -31.96
C GLU A 411 9.13 -4.66 -32.41
N ARG A 412 9.38 -3.35 -32.33
CA ARG A 412 10.67 -2.75 -32.72
C ARG A 412 11.87 -3.20 -31.87
N LEU A 413 11.64 -3.88 -30.74
CA LEU A 413 12.70 -4.42 -29.87
C LEU A 413 13.08 -5.86 -30.21
N VAL A 414 12.32 -6.52 -31.09
CA VAL A 414 12.65 -7.86 -31.60
C VAL A 414 13.96 -7.79 -32.38
N ARG A 415 14.89 -8.71 -32.07
CA ARG A 415 16.15 -8.84 -32.81
C ARG A 415 15.82 -9.35 -34.21
N LYS A 416 16.18 -8.56 -35.22
CA LYS A 416 16.10 -8.97 -36.63
C LYS A 416 17.26 -9.88 -36.99
#